data_AF-A0A819GEL1-F1
#
_entry.id   AF-A0A819GEL1-F1
#
_cell.length_a   1.000
_cell.length_b   1.000
_cell.length_c   1.000
_cell.angle_alpha   90.00
_cell.angle_beta   90.00
_cell.angle_gamma   90.00
#
_symmetry.space_group_name_H-M   'P 1'
#
loop_
_entity.id
_entity.type
_entity.pdbx_description
1 polymer ?
#
loop_
_entity_poly.entity_id
_entity_poly.type
_entity_poly.pdbx_seq_one_letter_code
_entity_poly.pdbx_strand_id
1 'polypeptide(L)'
;ESWITDYEMGSVVEFEGIIDQILKDIMPLYEQLHAYVRGRLCSKYPNRFDCNGPIPAHILGNMWAQMWNDRLDDVIPYPDTPLVNITDVLIKKQFSIDQMYTTAESFFTSI
;
A
#
# COMPACT_ATOMS: atom_id res chain seq x y z
N GLU A 1 14.78 22.27 -7.17
CA GLU A 1 15.82 21.36 -7.71
C GLU A 1 16.81 20.85 -6.65
N SER A 2 17.08 21.57 -5.55
CA SER A 2 18.02 21.11 -4.48
C SER A 2 17.67 19.79 -3.77
N TRP A 3 16.47 19.25 -3.91
CA TRP A 3 16.11 17.96 -3.29
C TRP A 3 16.50 16.76 -4.16
N ILE A 4 16.72 16.98 -5.46
CA ILE A 4 17.14 15.94 -6.40
C ILE A 4 18.65 15.69 -6.28
N THR A 5 19.42 16.71 -5.90
CA THR A 5 20.87 16.60 -5.74
C THR A 5 21.28 15.61 -4.65
N ASP A 6 20.42 15.36 -3.66
CA ASP A 6 20.66 14.40 -2.58
C ASP A 6 20.77 12.95 -3.07
N TYR A 7 20.31 12.66 -4.29
CA TYR A 7 20.40 11.33 -4.89
C TYR A 7 21.74 11.10 -5.61
N GLU A 8 22.51 12.15 -5.89
CA GLU A 8 23.80 12.08 -6.59
C GLU A 8 23.75 11.34 -7.96
N MET A 9 22.56 11.23 -8.57
CA MET A 9 22.32 10.46 -9.80
C MET A 9 22.56 11.27 -11.10
N GLY A 10 23.63 12.04 -11.14
CA GLY A 10 23.96 12.87 -12.31
C GLY A 10 23.10 14.13 -12.41
N SER A 11 22.63 14.45 -13.62
CA SER A 11 21.81 15.62 -13.90
C SER A 11 20.33 15.43 -13.53
N VAL A 12 19.61 16.53 -13.29
CA VAL A 12 18.15 16.50 -13.02
C VAL A 12 17.39 15.76 -14.13
N VAL A 13 17.80 15.95 -15.39
CA VAL A 13 17.18 15.31 -16.55
C VAL A 13 17.37 13.79 -16.53
N GLU A 14 18.53 13.30 -16.11
CA GLU A 14 18.78 11.86 -15.99
C GLU A 14 17.94 11.25 -14.86
N PHE A 15 17.86 11.92 -13.72
CA PHE A 15 17.02 11.49 -12.60
C PHE A 15 15.54 11.41 -12.99
N GLU A 16 14.98 12.48 -13.58
CA GLU A 16 13.58 12.49 -14.05
C GLU A 16 13.33 11.40 -15.09
N GLY A 17 14.27 11.18 -16.01
CA GLY A 17 14.18 10.09 -17.00
C GLY A 17 14.10 8.70 -16.37
N ILE A 18 14.84 8.46 -15.28
CA ILE A 18 14.78 7.19 -14.53
C ILE A 18 13.42 7.03 -13.84
N ILE A 19 12.93 8.08 -13.17
CA ILE A 19 11.62 8.04 -12.49
C ILE A 19 10.49 7.79 -13.49
N ASP A 20 10.52 8.46 -14.65
CA ASP A 20 9.56 8.24 -15.72
C ASP A 20 9.58 6.79 -16.24
N GLN A 21 10.77 6.20 -16.35
CA GLN A 21 10.90 4.81 -16.79
C GLN A 21 10.32 3.84 -15.75
N ILE A 22 10.65 4.03 -14.46
CA ILE A 22 10.10 3.22 -13.37
C ILE A 22 8.58 3.33 -13.34
N LEU A 23 8.02 4.53 -13.51
CA LEU A 23 6.58 4.75 -13.55
C LEU A 23 5.93 4.00 -14.72
N LYS A 24 6.54 4.03 -15.91
CA LYS A 24 6.07 3.27 -17.08
C LYS A 24 6.10 1.77 -16.84
N ASP A 25 7.14 1.27 -16.18
CA ASP A 25 7.30 -0.16 -15.91
C ASP A 25 6.26 -0.66 -14.88
N ILE A 26 5.88 0.18 -13.91
CA ILE A 26 4.87 -0.14 -12.89
C ILE A 26 3.43 0.05 -13.40
N MET A 27 3.21 0.95 -14.36
CA MET A 27 1.88 1.35 -14.83
C MET A 27 0.96 0.16 -15.18
N PRO A 28 1.40 -0.88 -15.93
CA PRO A 28 0.53 -2.00 -16.26
C PRO A 28 0.00 -2.74 -15.02
N LEU A 29 0.84 -2.92 -13.99
CA LEU A 29 0.42 -3.53 -12.74
C LEU A 29 -0.55 -2.62 -11.97
N TYR A 30 -0.25 -1.31 -11.91
CA TYR A 30 -1.10 -0.33 -11.26
C TYR A 30 -2.50 -0.28 -11.89
N GLU A 31 -2.60 -0.30 -13.22
CA GLU A 31 -3.89 -0.27 -13.92
C GLU A 31 -4.75 -1.49 -13.62
N GLN A 32 -4.15 -2.69 -13.58
CA GLN A 32 -4.87 -3.91 -13.21
C GLN A 32 -5.37 -3.86 -11.76
N LEU A 33 -4.51 -3.42 -10.84
CA LEU A 33 -4.89 -3.24 -9.44
C LEU A 33 -5.99 -2.18 -9.27
N HIS A 34 -5.85 -1.03 -9.92
CA HIS A 34 -6.82 0.05 -9.92
C HIS A 34 -8.18 -0.42 -10.46
N ALA A 35 -8.19 -1.12 -11.60
CA ALA A 35 -9.42 -1.66 -12.19
C ALA A 35 -10.10 -2.68 -11.26
N TYR A 36 -9.32 -3.58 -10.67
CA TYR A 36 -9.82 -4.56 -9.69
C TYR A 36 -10.45 -3.88 -8.48
N VAL A 37 -9.73 -2.96 -7.84
CA VAL A 37 -10.21 -2.20 -6.67
C VAL A 37 -11.47 -1.41 -7.01
N ARG A 38 -11.49 -0.73 -8.17
CA ARG A 38 -12.68 -0.02 -8.66
C ARG A 38 -13.89 -0.94 -8.80
N GLY A 39 -13.71 -2.13 -9.40
CA GLY A 39 -14.78 -3.11 -9.55
C GLY A 39 -15.36 -3.60 -8.22
N ARG A 40 -14.48 -3.87 -7.24
CA ARG A 40 -14.88 -4.25 -5.88
C ARG A 40 -15.63 -3.12 -5.17
N LEU A 41 -15.12 -1.89 -5.23
CA LEU A 41 -15.77 -0.72 -4.61
C LEU A 41 -17.11 -0.38 -5.28
N CYS A 42 -17.23 -0.55 -6.60
CA CYS A 42 -18.51 -0.40 -7.30
C CYS A 42 -19.57 -1.40 -6.84
N SER A 43 -19.15 -2.65 -6.61
CA SER A 43 -20.05 -3.68 -6.08
C SER A 43 -20.51 -3.35 -4.65
N LYS A 44 -19.62 -2.76 -3.84
CA LYS A 44 -19.92 -2.35 -2.46
C LYS A 44 -20.75 -1.07 -2.38
N TYR A 45 -20.53 -0.12 -3.28
CA TYR A 45 -21.17 1.20 -3.29
C TYR A 45 -21.90 1.45 -4.62
N PRO A 46 -22.97 0.68 -4.92
CA PRO A 46 -23.67 0.78 -6.19
C PRO A 46 -24.26 2.18 -6.40
N ASN A 47 -24.13 2.71 -7.62
CA ASN A 47 -24.64 4.02 -8.05
C ASN A 47 -24.11 5.23 -7.25
N ARG A 48 -22.99 5.09 -6.53
CA ARG A 48 -22.37 6.19 -5.78
C ARG A 48 -21.31 6.95 -6.58
N PHE A 49 -20.74 6.33 -7.61
CA PHE A 49 -19.76 6.92 -8.51
C PHE A 49 -19.73 6.19 -9.86
N ASP A 50 -19.07 6.78 -10.86
CA ASP A 50 -18.92 6.18 -12.19
C ASP A 50 -17.89 5.03 -12.15
N CYS A 51 -18.36 3.81 -12.42
CA CYS A 51 -17.53 2.61 -12.42
C CYS A 51 -16.56 2.51 -13.60
N ASN A 52 -16.73 3.36 -14.63
CA ASN A 52 -15.79 3.46 -15.74
C ASN A 52 -14.82 4.64 -15.57
N GLY A 53 -15.10 5.56 -14.65
CA GLY A 53 -14.27 6.73 -14.33
C GLY A 53 -13.20 6.47 -13.25
N PRO A 54 -12.49 7.53 -12.81
CA PRO A 54 -11.56 7.45 -11.70
C PRO A 54 -12.24 7.08 -10.38
N ILE A 55 -11.51 6.43 -9.47
CA ILE A 55 -12.00 6.16 -8.11
C ILE A 55 -12.04 7.48 -7.32
N PRO A 56 -13.15 7.83 -6.65
CA PRO A 56 -13.19 9.01 -5.78
C PRO A 56 -12.16 8.93 -4.64
N ALA A 57 -11.35 9.97 -4.43
CA ALA A 57 -10.24 9.92 -3.46
C ALA A 57 -10.68 9.59 -2.01
N HIS A 58 -11.82 10.12 -1.57
CA HIS A 58 -12.32 9.97 -0.20
C HIS A 58 -12.80 8.54 0.15
N ILE A 59 -12.92 7.63 -0.82
CA ILE A 59 -13.36 6.24 -0.56
C ILE A 59 -12.21 5.23 -0.50
N LEU A 60 -10.96 5.70 -0.48
CA LEU A 60 -9.77 4.84 -0.45
C LEU A 60 -9.19 4.62 0.96
N GLY A 61 -9.89 5.09 2.01
CA GLY A 61 -9.54 4.84 3.41
C GLY A 61 -8.57 5.85 4.00
N ASN A 62 -7.62 6.32 3.20
CA ASN A 62 -6.71 7.40 3.55
C ASN A 62 -7.21 8.75 3.00
N MET A 63 -7.04 9.84 3.77
CA MET A 63 -7.46 11.21 3.41
C MET A 63 -6.93 11.68 2.04
N TRP A 64 -5.74 11.23 1.65
CA TRP A 64 -5.08 11.60 0.40
C TRP A 64 -5.04 10.47 -0.62
N ALA A 65 -5.69 9.34 -0.35
CA ALA A 65 -5.66 8.15 -1.21
C ALA A 65 -4.23 7.63 -1.54
N GLN A 66 -3.23 7.99 -0.74
CA GLN A 66 -1.83 7.59 -0.95
C GLN A 66 -1.58 6.12 -0.60
N MET A 67 -2.42 5.54 0.27
CA MET A 67 -2.41 4.14 0.67
C MET A 67 -3.84 3.63 0.75
N TRP A 68 -4.07 2.39 0.30
CA TRP A 68 -5.41 1.78 0.21
C TRP A 68 -5.57 0.57 1.15
N ASN A 69 -4.61 0.35 2.05
CA ASN A 69 -4.58 -0.77 3.00
C ASN A 69 -5.80 -0.77 3.94
N ASP A 70 -6.35 0.41 4.27
CA ASP A 70 -7.55 0.54 5.10
C ASP A 70 -8.82 0.03 4.40
N ARG A 71 -8.74 -0.32 3.11
CA ARG A 71 -9.82 -0.93 2.32
C ARG A 71 -9.55 -2.39 1.97
N LEU A 72 -8.56 -3.02 2.62
CA LEU A 72 -8.19 -4.42 2.34
C LEU A 72 -9.38 -5.37 2.47
N ASP A 73 -10.23 -5.21 3.49
CA ASP A 73 -11.42 -6.03 3.70
C ASP A 73 -12.44 -5.93 2.55
N ASP A 74 -12.49 -4.80 1.85
CA ASP A 74 -13.43 -4.56 0.75
C ASP A 74 -12.97 -5.24 -0.54
N VAL A 75 -11.65 -5.39 -0.69
CA VAL A 75 -11.00 -5.83 -1.92
C VAL A 75 -10.37 -7.21 -1.79
N ILE A 76 -10.46 -7.87 -0.64
CA ILE A 76 -9.90 -9.21 -0.44
C ILE A 76 -10.51 -10.20 -1.46
N PRO A 77 -9.68 -10.89 -2.28
CA PRO A 77 -10.20 -11.79 -3.32
C PRO A 77 -10.91 -13.02 -2.75
N TYR A 78 -10.40 -13.55 -1.64
CA TYR A 78 -10.87 -14.78 -1.00
C TYR A 78 -11.21 -14.50 0.47
N PRO A 79 -12.42 -13.99 0.77
CA PRO A 79 -12.78 -13.54 2.12
C PRO A 79 -12.80 -14.67 3.15
N ASP A 80 -13.04 -15.91 2.72
CA ASP A 80 -13.09 -17.08 3.60
C ASP A 80 -11.70 -17.57 4.03
N THR A 81 -10.63 -17.02 3.44
CA THR A 81 -9.24 -17.33 3.81
C THR A 81 -8.70 -16.20 4.69
N PRO A 82 -8.63 -16.39 6.02
CA PRO A 82 -8.19 -15.33 6.92
C PRO A 82 -6.72 -15.00 6.69
N LEU A 83 -6.42 -13.69 6.65
CA LEU A 83 -5.05 -13.21 6.72
C LEU A 83 -4.46 -13.50 8.10
N VAL A 84 -3.14 -13.73 8.14
CA VAL A 84 -2.45 -13.94 9.41
C VAL A 84 -2.45 -12.62 10.20
N ASN A 85 -3.21 -12.59 11.30
CA ASN A 85 -3.21 -11.51 12.27
C ASN A 85 -2.81 -12.08 13.64
N ILE A 86 -1.65 -11.65 14.14
CA ILE A 86 -1.09 -12.14 15.42
C ILE A 86 -1.43 -11.24 16.61
N THR A 87 -2.18 -10.15 16.40
CA THR A 87 -2.48 -9.15 17.44
C THR A 87 -3.11 -9.78 18.67
N ASP A 88 -4.14 -10.61 18.49
CA ASP A 88 -4.80 -11.30 19.61
C ASP A 88 -3.88 -12.28 20.32
N VAL A 89 -2.95 -12.90 19.60
CA VAL A 89 -1.96 -13.81 20.18
C VAL A 89 -0.97 -13.03 21.05
N LEU A 90 -0.51 -11.87 20.58
CA LEU A 90 0.39 -10.99 21.33
C LEU A 90 -0.31 -10.45 22.59
N ILE A 91 -1.57 -10.00 22.48
CA ILE A 91 -2.37 -9.55 23.63
C ILE A 91 -2.56 -10.68 24.65
N LYS A 92 -2.96 -11.88 24.19
CA LYS A 92 -3.12 -13.05 25.07
C LYS A 92 -1.83 -13.46 25.77
N LYS A 93 -0.68 -13.29 25.09
CA LYS A 93 0.65 -13.52 25.67
C LYS A 93 1.14 -12.38 26.55
N GLN A 94 0.37 -11.30 26.70
CA GLN A 94 0.79 -10.07 27.37
C GLN A 94 2.14 -9.57 26.85
N PHE A 95 2.32 -9.66 25.53
CA PHE A 95 3.59 -9.36 24.89
C PHE A 95 3.93 -7.88 25.06
N SER A 96 4.99 -7.59 25.82
CA SER A 96 5.31 -6.22 26.21
C SER A 96 6.03 -5.47 25.09
N ILE A 97 6.03 -4.14 25.20
CA ILE A 97 6.79 -3.26 24.30
C ILE A 97 8.28 -3.65 24.32
N ASP A 98 8.85 -3.91 25.50
CA ASP A 98 10.24 -4.35 25.63
C ASP A 98 10.51 -5.66 24.88
N GLN A 99 9.60 -6.62 24.97
CA GLN A 99 9.72 -7.89 24.22
C GLN A 99 9.65 -7.66 22.70
N MET A 100 8.88 -6.68 22.22
CA MET A 100 8.89 -6.30 20.80
C MET A 100 10.26 -5.76 20.38
N TYR A 101 10.86 -4.89 21.19
CA TYR A 101 12.21 -4.36 20.93
C TYR A 101 13.27 -5.46 20.95
N THR A 102 13.31 -6.29 21.99
CA THR A 102 14.29 -7.39 22.09
C THR A 102 14.12 -8.41 20.96
N THR A 103 12.88 -8.66 20.50
CA THR A 103 12.64 -9.55 19.35
C THR A 103 13.20 -8.95 18.06
N ALA A 104 13.00 -7.65 17.84
CA ALA A 104 13.56 -6.95 16.68
C ALA A 104 15.10 -6.92 16.74
N GLU A 105 15.68 -6.64 17.91
CA GLU A 105 17.14 -6.69 18.13
C GLU A 105 17.69 -8.08 17.84
N SER A 106 17.08 -9.12 18.41
CA SER A 106 17.49 -10.51 18.19
C SER A 106 17.45 -10.89 16.71
N PHE A 107 16.48 -10.38 15.94
CA PHE A 107 16.43 -10.58 14.50
C PHE A 107 17.65 -9.97 13.80
N PHE A 108 18.01 -8.71 14.11
CA PHE A 108 19.18 -8.06 13.54
C PHE A 108 20.51 -8.70 13.95
N THR A 109 20.63 -9.20 15.18
CA THR A 109 21.87 -9.85 15.64
C THR A 109 21.99 -11.31 15.21
N SER A 110 20.92 -11.89 14.65
CA SER A 110 20.91 -13.30 14.19
C SER A 110 21.54 -13.51 12.81
N ILE A 111 21.81 -12.42 12.09
CA ILE A 111 22.53 -12.38 10.80
C ILE A 111 23.97 -11.91 10.99
#